data_AF-A0A7V5Q1I5-F1
#
_entry.id   AF-A0A7V5Q1I5-F1
#
_cell.length_a   1.000
_cell.length_b   1.000
_cell.length_c   1.000
_cell.angle_alpha   90.00
_cell.angle_beta   90.00
_cell.angle_gamma   90.00
#
_symmetry.space_group_name_H-M   'P 1'
#
loop_
_entity.id
_entity.type
_entity.pdbx_description
1 polymer ?
#
loop_
_entity_poly.entity_id
_entity_poly.type
_entity_poly.pdbx_seq_one_letter_code
_entity_poly.pdbx_strand_id
1 'polypeptide(L)'
;MLLMVDLGSDEGPEQAQEVIDHLQETKTRLARESYLDENDVGLSYTRTFSVPNKIDLPEAPDRLEILHEFFPWDFPEYVISATQQTGVTELKEAIFRALDVVRVYTKEPGQKKPDLDRPYTLRRGGTLLDVAELIHKDLAKNLKGAKVWGSHVHDGTMVKGDYVLHDKDIVEIHA
;
A
#
# COMPACT_ATOMS: atom_id res chain seq x y z
N MET A 1 -5.14 3.21 -6.12
CA MET A 1 -4.85 3.59 -7.51
C MET A 1 -3.99 4.85 -7.53
N LEU A 2 -3.18 5.05 -8.56
CA LEU A 2 -2.46 6.31 -8.79
C LEU A 2 -3.00 6.92 -10.09
N LEU A 3 -3.48 8.15 -10.04
CA LEU A 3 -3.80 8.96 -11.21
C LEU A 3 -2.61 9.87 -11.48
N MET A 4 -1.79 9.53 -12.47
CA MET A 4 -0.60 10.30 -12.81
C MET A 4 -0.97 11.40 -13.79
N VAL A 5 -0.60 12.65 -13.49
CA VAL A 5 -0.80 13.81 -14.36
C VAL A 5 0.56 14.25 -14.89
N ASP A 6 0.69 14.42 -16.19
CA ASP A 6 1.94 14.85 -16.82
C ASP A 6 2.04 16.38 -16.86
N LEU A 7 2.78 17.00 -15.92
CA LEU A 7 3.01 18.46 -15.93
C LEU A 7 4.03 18.93 -16.97
N GLY A 8 4.59 18.01 -17.76
CA GLY A 8 5.43 18.34 -18.91
C GLY A 8 4.68 18.54 -20.22
N SER A 9 3.37 18.29 -20.22
CA SER A 9 2.49 18.47 -21.38
C SER A 9 1.41 19.50 -21.06
N ASP A 10 1.14 20.43 -21.98
CA ASP A 10 0.03 21.38 -21.84
C ASP A 10 -1.33 20.67 -21.77
N GLU A 11 -1.45 19.53 -22.46
CA GLU A 11 -2.65 18.68 -22.46
C GLU A 11 -2.74 17.76 -21.22
N GLY A 12 -1.73 17.74 -20.35
CA GLY A 12 -1.65 16.79 -19.24
C GLY A 12 -2.87 16.80 -18.30
N PRO A 13 -3.32 17.97 -17.82
CA PRO A 13 -4.54 18.10 -17.03
C PRO A 13 -5.79 17.60 -17.76
N GLU A 14 -5.95 17.94 -19.04
CA GLU A 14 -7.10 17.54 -19.86
C GLU A 14 -7.13 16.02 -20.06
N GLN A 15 -6.00 15.42 -20.40
CA GLN A 15 -5.85 13.96 -20.53
C GLN A 15 -6.19 13.23 -19.23
N ALA A 16 -5.80 13.79 -18.08
CA ALA A 16 -6.14 13.21 -16.78
C ALA A 16 -7.64 13.27 -16.51
N GLN A 17 -8.33 14.35 -16.90
CA GLN A 17 -9.78 14.44 -16.80
C GLN A 17 -10.48 13.44 -17.74
N GLU A 18 -10.00 13.28 -18.98
CA GLU A 18 -10.54 12.27 -19.92
C GLU A 18 -10.47 10.85 -19.34
N VAL A 19 -9.37 10.52 -18.65
CA VAL A 19 -9.23 9.23 -17.95
C VAL A 19 -10.26 9.08 -16.83
N ILE A 20 -10.52 10.14 -16.05
CA ILE A 20 -11.53 10.11 -15.00
C ILE A 20 -12.92 9.89 -15.61
N ASP A 21 -13.27 10.66 -16.64
CA ASP A 21 -14.56 10.58 -17.31
C ASP A 21 -14.80 9.18 -17.89
N HIS A 22 -13.77 8.61 -18.53
CA HIS A 22 -13.85 7.23 -19.00
C HIS A 22 -14.08 6.23 -17.86
N LEU A 23 -13.39 6.40 -16.73
CA LEU A 23 -13.56 5.51 -15.58
C LEU A 23 -14.93 5.63 -14.91
N GLN A 24 -15.60 6.78 -14.99
CA GLN A 24 -16.98 6.95 -14.51
C GLN A 24 -17.98 6.04 -15.23
N GLU A 25 -17.71 5.70 -16.49
CA GLU A 25 -18.52 4.79 -17.31
C GLU A 25 -18.25 3.31 -17.01
N THR A 26 -17.20 3.01 -16.23
CA THR A 26 -16.83 1.64 -15.87
C THR A 26 -17.37 1.21 -14.50
N LYS A 27 -17.15 -0.07 -14.16
CA LYS A 27 -17.45 -0.65 -12.84
C LYS A 27 -16.41 -0.32 -11.76
N THR A 28 -15.36 0.42 -12.10
CA THR A 28 -14.34 0.87 -11.15
C THR A 28 -14.15 2.37 -11.28
N ARG A 29 -14.59 3.10 -10.26
CA ARG A 29 -14.54 4.56 -10.20
C ARG A 29 -13.48 5.03 -9.23
N LEU A 30 -13.06 6.28 -9.39
CA LEU A 30 -12.05 6.88 -8.54
C LEU A 30 -12.71 7.57 -7.36
N ALA A 31 -12.10 7.44 -6.19
CA ALA A 31 -12.56 8.09 -4.98
C ALA A 31 -11.40 8.36 -4.02
N ARG A 32 -11.66 9.19 -3.02
CA ARG A 32 -10.73 9.45 -1.91
C ARG A 32 -10.47 8.21 -1.05
N GLU A 33 -11.48 7.35 -0.90
CA GLU A 33 -11.40 6.09 -0.15
C GLU A 33 -12.03 4.95 -0.96
N SER A 34 -11.65 3.70 -0.65
CA SER A 34 -12.20 2.54 -1.33
C SER A 34 -13.51 2.10 -0.67
N TYR A 35 -14.57 1.91 -1.45
CA TYR A 35 -15.86 1.39 -0.99
C TYR A 35 -16.63 0.74 -2.14
N LEU A 36 -17.68 -0.02 -1.82
CA LEU A 36 -18.62 -0.56 -2.80
C LEU A 36 -19.88 0.29 -2.82
N ASP A 37 -20.47 0.48 -3.99
CA ASP A 37 -21.74 1.19 -4.10
C ASP A 37 -22.85 0.42 -3.38
N GLU A 38 -23.69 1.13 -2.63
CA GLU A 38 -24.77 0.50 -1.85
C GLU A 38 -25.90 -0.04 -2.73
N ASN A 39 -26.10 0.54 -3.92
CA ASN A 39 -27.20 0.23 -4.82
C ASN A 39 -26.78 -0.65 -6.02
N ASP A 40 -25.50 -0.61 -6.39
CA ASP A 40 -24.92 -1.47 -7.43
C ASP A 40 -23.70 -2.23 -6.90
N VAL A 41 -23.90 -3.48 -6.46
CA VAL A 41 -22.84 -4.36 -5.95
C VAL A 41 -21.71 -4.59 -6.97
N GLY A 42 -21.99 -4.42 -8.26
CA GLY A 42 -21.00 -4.54 -9.33
C GLY A 42 -20.13 -3.29 -9.47
N LEU A 43 -20.46 -2.18 -8.82
CA LEU A 43 -19.76 -0.92 -8.89
C LEU A 43 -18.86 -0.73 -7.65
N SER A 44 -17.58 -0.48 -7.91
CA SER A 44 -16.58 -0.24 -6.88
C SER A 44 -15.96 1.15 -7.02
N TYR A 45 -15.71 1.79 -5.89
CA TYR A 45 -14.93 3.02 -5.80
C TYR A 45 -13.58 2.68 -5.21
N THR A 46 -12.51 3.12 -5.87
CA THR A 46 -11.14 2.79 -5.51
C THR A 46 -10.42 4.04 -5.03
N ARG A 47 -9.82 3.94 -3.83
CA ARG A 47 -8.92 4.95 -3.28
C ARG A 47 -7.86 5.35 -4.30
N THR A 48 -7.78 6.63 -4.59
CA THR A 48 -6.91 7.19 -5.62
C THR A 48 -6.03 8.29 -5.05
N PHE A 49 -4.76 8.30 -5.45
CA PHE A 49 -3.86 9.43 -5.23
C PHE A 49 -3.64 10.18 -6.53
N SER A 50 -3.79 11.51 -6.50
CA SER A 50 -3.37 12.38 -7.60
C SER A 50 -1.85 12.50 -7.54
N VAL A 51 -1.17 12.25 -8.66
CA VAL A 51 0.29 12.29 -8.75
C VAL A 51 0.71 13.16 -9.94
N PRO A 52 0.68 14.50 -9.79
CA PRO A 52 1.27 15.41 -10.76
C PRO A 52 2.79 15.19 -10.81
N ASN A 53 3.28 14.71 -11.95
CA ASN A 53 4.68 14.36 -12.17
C ASN A 53 5.37 15.37 -13.07
N LYS A 54 6.70 15.42 -13.00
CA LYS A 54 7.59 16.34 -13.72
C LYS A 54 7.53 17.79 -13.22
N ILE A 55 7.31 17.99 -11.92
CA ILE A 55 7.32 19.33 -11.29
C ILE A 55 8.67 20.08 -11.45
N ASP A 56 9.72 19.37 -11.86
CA ASP A 56 11.04 19.95 -12.14
C ASP A 56 11.12 20.75 -13.45
N LEU A 57 10.10 20.71 -14.30
CA LEU A 57 10.08 21.47 -15.55
C LEU A 57 9.67 22.94 -15.30
N PRO A 58 10.22 23.91 -16.07
CA PRO A 58 10.00 25.34 -15.81
C PRO A 58 8.52 25.77 -15.78
N GLU A 59 7.70 25.22 -16.68
CA GLU A 59 6.28 25.56 -16.80
C GLU A 59 5.36 24.60 -16.01
N ALA A 60 5.92 23.61 -15.31
CA ALA A 60 5.11 22.67 -14.52
C ALA A 60 4.33 23.30 -13.37
N PRO A 61 4.86 24.31 -12.62
CA PRO A 61 4.09 25.00 -11.60
C PRO A 61 2.83 25.68 -12.15
N ASP A 62 2.94 26.38 -13.29
CA ASP A 62 1.79 27.04 -13.93
C ASP A 62 0.74 26.01 -14.36
N ARG A 63 1.16 24.86 -14.90
CA ARG A 63 0.24 23.76 -15.25
C ARG A 63 -0.40 23.10 -14.03
N LEU A 64 0.29 23.06 -12.90
CA LEU A 64 -0.28 22.57 -11.65
C LEU A 64 -1.37 23.52 -11.14
N GLU A 65 -1.17 24.84 -11.26
CA GLU A 65 -2.21 25.83 -10.93
C GLU A 65 -3.45 25.66 -11.83
N ILE A 66 -3.24 25.47 -13.15
CA ILE A 66 -4.33 25.17 -14.10
C ILE A 66 -5.05 23.88 -13.69
N LEU A 67 -4.31 22.82 -13.33
CA LEU A 67 -4.90 21.57 -12.85
C LEU A 67 -5.85 21.82 -11.66
N HIS A 68 -5.40 22.61 -10.68
CA HIS A 68 -6.19 22.90 -9.48
C HIS A 68 -7.39 23.81 -9.75
N GLU A 69 -7.29 24.74 -10.70
CA GLU A 69 -8.38 25.66 -11.05
C GLU A 69 -9.48 24.96 -11.86
N PHE A 70 -9.09 24.19 -12.88
CA PHE A 70 -10.03 23.62 -13.84
C PHE A 70 -10.52 22.21 -13.45
N PHE A 71 -9.75 21.48 -12.65
CA PHE A 71 -10.03 20.08 -12.32
C PHE A 71 -9.95 19.82 -10.80
N PRO A 72 -10.87 20.39 -10.00
CA PRO A 72 -10.85 20.25 -8.55
C PRO A 72 -11.27 18.84 -8.13
N TRP A 73 -10.30 17.96 -7.93
CA TRP A 73 -10.53 16.59 -7.43
C TRP A 73 -10.24 16.48 -5.93
N ASP A 74 -10.99 15.63 -5.23
CA ASP A 74 -10.81 15.38 -3.79
C ASP A 74 -9.83 14.22 -3.49
N PHE A 75 -8.87 13.98 -4.39
CA PHE A 75 -7.86 12.95 -4.17
C PHE A 75 -6.70 13.51 -3.35
N PRO A 76 -6.13 12.75 -2.40
CA PRO A 76 -4.85 13.10 -1.80
C PRO A 76 -3.80 13.27 -2.89
N GLU A 77 -3.13 14.43 -2.90
CA GLU A 77 -2.17 14.81 -3.93
C GLU A 77 -0.73 14.62 -3.47
N TYR A 78 0.10 14.10 -4.37
CA TYR A 78 1.54 13.98 -4.21
C TYR A 78 2.22 14.50 -5.47
N VAL A 79 2.61 15.77 -5.45
CA VAL A 79 3.38 16.40 -6.53
C VAL A 79 4.80 15.87 -6.51
N ILE A 80 5.27 15.33 -7.63
CA ILE A 80 6.57 14.67 -7.72
C ILE A 80 7.40 15.10 -8.92
N SER A 81 8.70 14.86 -8.81
CA SER A 81 9.57 14.64 -9.96
C SER A 81 10.14 13.24 -9.85
N ALA A 82 9.71 12.34 -10.74
CA ALA A 82 10.28 11.00 -10.80
C ALA A 82 11.78 11.02 -11.11
N THR A 83 12.23 11.98 -11.94
CA THR A 83 13.65 12.13 -12.32
C THR A 83 14.49 12.69 -11.17
N GLN A 84 14.02 13.75 -10.51
CA GLN A 84 14.75 14.40 -9.40
C GLN A 84 14.48 13.73 -8.04
N GLN A 85 13.67 12.68 -7.99
CA GLN A 85 13.20 12.02 -6.77
C GLN A 85 12.47 12.95 -5.77
N THR A 86 12.02 14.12 -6.22
CA THR A 86 11.25 15.07 -5.39
C THR A 86 9.86 14.50 -5.11
N GLY A 87 9.42 14.48 -3.85
CA GLY A 87 8.10 13.99 -3.43
C GLY A 87 7.88 12.47 -3.52
N VAL A 88 8.86 11.73 -4.06
CA VAL A 88 8.72 10.27 -4.31
C VAL A 88 8.72 9.48 -3.01
N THR A 89 9.45 9.92 -1.99
CA THR A 89 9.51 9.22 -0.70
C THR A 89 8.16 9.28 0.01
N GLU A 90 7.56 10.47 0.05
CA GLU A 90 6.26 10.75 0.63
C GLU A 90 5.16 9.94 -0.08
N LEU A 91 5.22 9.87 -1.42
CA LEU A 91 4.32 9.03 -2.22
C LEU A 91 4.48 7.54 -1.89
N LYS A 92 5.72 7.03 -1.79
CA LYS A 92 5.98 5.62 -1.42
C LYS A 92 5.40 5.29 -0.05
N GLU A 93 5.59 6.16 0.92
CA GLU A 93 5.03 6.00 2.27
C GLU A 93 3.50 6.04 2.27
N ALA A 94 2.90 6.93 1.48
CA ALA A 94 1.46 7.00 1.31
C ALA A 94 0.88 5.71 0.70
N ILE A 95 1.52 5.19 -0.35
CA ILE A 95 1.14 3.91 -0.99
C ILE A 95 1.24 2.78 0.03
N PHE A 96 2.36 2.66 0.74
CA PHE A 96 2.54 1.60 1.72
C PHE A 96 1.50 1.64 2.84
N ARG A 97 1.20 2.84 3.35
CA ARG A 97 0.13 3.05 4.35
C ARG A 97 -1.26 2.68 3.80
N ALA A 98 -1.57 3.05 2.56
CA ALA A 98 -2.86 2.75 1.94
C ALA A 98 -3.05 1.26 1.62
N LEU A 99 -1.97 0.50 1.43
CA LEU A 99 -2.06 -0.95 1.31
C LEU A 99 -2.50 -1.62 2.62
N ASP A 100 -2.34 -0.96 3.77
CA ASP A 100 -2.69 -1.49 5.08
C ASP A 100 -2.19 -2.94 5.31
N VAL A 101 -0.91 -3.14 4.99
CA VAL A 101 -0.21 -4.41 5.15
C VAL A 101 0.85 -4.32 6.25
N VAL A 102 1.24 -5.48 6.76
CA VAL A 102 2.38 -5.67 7.65
C VAL A 102 3.34 -6.67 7.01
N ARG A 103 4.64 -6.44 7.21
CA ARG A 103 5.71 -7.35 6.79
C ARG A 103 6.16 -8.18 7.97
N VAL A 104 6.19 -9.49 7.83
CA VAL A 104 6.61 -10.41 8.86
C VAL A 104 7.78 -11.22 8.35
N TYR A 105 8.85 -11.24 9.13
CA TYR A 105 10.10 -11.91 8.79
C TYR A 105 10.15 -13.26 9.48
N THR A 106 10.70 -14.27 8.82
CA THR A 106 10.80 -15.61 9.40
C THR A 106 12.22 -15.93 9.82
N LYS A 107 12.32 -16.77 10.84
CA LYS A 107 13.57 -17.32 11.35
C LYS A 107 13.38 -18.81 11.57
N GLU A 108 14.28 -19.64 11.05
CA GLU A 108 14.22 -21.07 11.34
C GLU A 108 14.69 -21.37 12.78
N PRO A 109 14.11 -22.40 13.43
CA PRO A 109 14.58 -22.85 14.74
C PRO A 109 16.08 -23.15 14.75
N GLY A 110 16.82 -22.52 15.67
CA GLY A 110 18.26 -22.71 15.81
C GLY A 110 19.13 -21.83 14.91
N GLN A 111 18.56 -21.12 13.94
CA GLN A 111 19.30 -20.09 13.22
C GLN A 111 19.53 -18.87 14.11
N LYS A 112 20.68 -18.20 13.94
CA LYS A 112 21.00 -16.98 14.71
C LYS A 112 20.38 -15.72 14.11
N LYS A 113 20.17 -15.70 12.80
CA LYS A 113 19.69 -14.51 12.07
C LYS A 113 18.39 -14.83 11.35
N PRO A 114 17.41 -13.92 11.36
CA PRO A 114 16.21 -14.03 10.51
C PRO A 114 16.55 -13.74 9.04
N ASP A 115 15.71 -14.24 8.14
CA ASP A 115 15.69 -13.77 6.75
C ASP A 115 15.00 -12.40 6.70
N LEU A 116 15.77 -11.36 6.40
CA LEU A 116 15.28 -9.98 6.29
C LEU A 116 15.06 -9.53 4.83
N ASP A 117 15.40 -10.40 3.87
CA ASP A 117 15.27 -10.09 2.44
C ASP A 117 13.90 -10.51 1.91
N ARG A 118 13.27 -11.53 2.52
CA ARG A 118 12.00 -12.11 2.07
C ARG A 118 10.92 -12.10 3.15
N PRO A 119 10.27 -10.93 3.40
CA PRO A 119 9.14 -10.89 4.31
C PRO A 119 7.90 -11.56 3.71
N TYR A 120 7.11 -12.17 4.58
CA TYR A 120 5.72 -12.50 4.31
C TYR A 120 4.87 -11.24 4.51
N THR A 121 4.06 -10.89 3.52
CA THR A 121 3.21 -9.71 3.56
C THR A 121 1.76 -10.13 3.71
N LEU A 122 1.09 -9.59 4.73
CA LEU A 122 -0.32 -9.86 5.02
C LEU A 122 -1.04 -8.56 5.38
N ARG A 123 -2.38 -8.58 5.31
CA ARG A 123 -3.20 -7.45 5.77
C ARG A 123 -2.98 -7.22 7.26
N ARG A 124 -3.00 -5.95 7.68
CA ARG A 124 -2.97 -5.59 9.09
C ARG A 124 -4.11 -6.27 9.84
N GLY A 125 -3.82 -6.75 11.05
CA GLY A 125 -4.77 -7.56 11.83
C GLY A 125 -4.65 -9.07 11.58
N GLY A 126 -3.86 -9.47 10.58
CA GLY A 126 -3.56 -10.88 10.35
C GLY A 126 -2.73 -11.51 11.49
N THR A 127 -2.85 -12.81 11.61
CA THR A 127 -2.42 -13.60 12.76
C THR A 127 -1.20 -14.47 12.46
N LEU A 128 -0.61 -15.06 13.52
CA LEU A 128 0.44 -16.06 13.37
C LEU A 128 0.01 -17.25 12.51
N LEU A 129 -1.25 -17.68 12.64
CA LEU A 129 -1.79 -18.76 11.82
C LEU A 129 -1.81 -18.38 10.33
N ASP A 130 -2.20 -17.15 10.00
CA ASP A 130 -2.22 -16.67 8.61
C ASP A 130 -0.82 -16.70 7.99
N VAL A 131 0.22 -16.29 8.74
CA VAL A 131 1.61 -16.40 8.29
C VAL A 131 2.05 -17.86 8.14
N ALA A 132 1.67 -18.73 9.08
CA ALA A 132 1.98 -20.15 8.96
C ALA A 132 1.37 -20.77 7.68
N GLU A 133 0.16 -20.34 7.30
CA GLU A 133 -0.51 -20.79 6.08
C GLU A 133 0.17 -20.26 4.81
N LEU A 134 0.64 -19.01 4.82
CA LEU A 134 1.43 -18.42 3.72
C LEU A 134 2.75 -19.16 3.49
N ILE A 135 3.37 -19.68 4.55
CA ILE A 135 4.60 -20.47 4.46
C ILE A 135 4.29 -21.87 3.92
N HIS A 136 3.42 -22.62 4.60
CA HIS A 136 2.98 -23.94 4.15
C HIS A 136 1.75 -24.42 4.92
N LYS A 137 0.78 -25.03 4.22
CA LYS A 137 -0.47 -25.54 4.83
C LYS A 137 -0.25 -26.53 5.97
N ASP A 138 0.77 -27.38 5.89
CA ASP A 138 1.07 -28.34 6.96
C ASP A 138 1.71 -27.69 8.20
N LEU A 139 2.36 -26.53 8.04
CA LEU A 139 2.87 -25.75 9.16
C LEU A 139 1.71 -25.15 9.95
N ALA A 140 0.71 -24.60 9.24
CA ALA A 140 -0.52 -24.09 9.85
C ALA A 140 -1.31 -25.18 10.60
N LYS A 141 -1.46 -26.37 10.00
CA LYS A 141 -2.18 -27.50 10.64
C LYS A 141 -1.54 -27.99 11.94
N ASN A 142 -0.21 -27.97 12.00
CA ASN A 142 0.54 -28.49 13.14
C ASN A 142 1.05 -27.38 14.08
N LEU A 143 0.62 -26.13 13.88
CA LEU A 143 1.13 -24.97 14.60
C LEU A 143 0.96 -25.13 16.13
N LYS A 144 2.08 -25.19 16.85
CA LYS A 144 2.12 -25.19 18.32
C LYS A 144 2.24 -23.77 18.88
N GLY A 145 2.87 -22.89 18.12
CA GLY A 145 3.10 -21.48 18.45
C GLY A 145 4.32 -20.93 17.73
N ALA A 146 4.78 -19.76 18.15
CA ALA A 146 6.03 -19.18 17.66
C ALA A 146 6.71 -18.33 18.73
N LYS A 147 8.03 -18.17 18.60
CA LYS A 147 8.73 -17.08 19.27
C LYS A 147 8.67 -15.84 18.39
N VAL A 148 8.41 -14.69 19.02
CA VAL A 148 8.31 -13.40 18.32
C VAL A 148 9.35 -12.43 18.85
N TRP A 149 9.97 -11.68 17.93
CA TRP A 149 10.77 -10.50 18.22
C TRP A 149 10.14 -9.33 17.46
N GLY A 150 9.74 -8.29 18.18
CA GLY A 150 8.93 -7.23 17.61
C GLY A 150 8.78 -6.06 18.55
N SER A 151 8.16 -4.98 18.07
CA SER A 151 7.98 -3.76 18.86
C SER A 151 6.92 -3.88 19.96
N HIS A 152 6.04 -4.88 19.87
CA HIS A 152 4.89 -5.07 20.77
C HIS A 152 5.08 -6.18 21.80
N VAL A 153 6.19 -6.92 21.76
CA VAL A 153 6.48 -8.04 22.67
C VAL A 153 7.95 -8.02 23.08
N HIS A 154 8.26 -8.64 24.20
CA HIS A 154 9.66 -8.87 24.55
C HIS A 154 10.29 -9.89 23.62
N ASP A 155 11.57 -9.73 23.33
CA ASP A 155 12.33 -10.62 22.46
C ASP A 155 12.22 -12.09 22.86
N GLY A 156 11.76 -12.92 21.92
CA GLY A 156 11.60 -14.36 22.10
C GLY A 156 10.36 -14.77 22.87
N THR A 157 9.37 -13.87 23.02
CA THR A 157 8.08 -14.18 23.64
C THR A 157 7.38 -15.29 22.86
N MET A 158 6.91 -16.32 23.57
CA MET A 158 6.09 -17.38 22.98
C MET A 158 4.65 -16.89 22.80
N VAL A 159 4.14 -16.98 21.58
CA VAL A 159 2.77 -16.63 21.22
C VAL A 159 2.06 -17.81 20.55
N LYS A 160 0.73 -17.78 20.54
CA LYS A 160 -0.13 -18.78 19.90
C LYS A 160 -0.61 -18.30 18.53
N GLY A 161 -1.33 -19.16 17.82
CA GLY A 161 -1.81 -18.92 16.46
C GLY A 161 -2.70 -17.67 16.30
N ASP A 162 -3.38 -17.24 17.36
CA ASP A 162 -4.28 -16.08 17.41
C ASP A 162 -3.57 -14.74 17.64
N TYR A 163 -2.24 -14.76 17.84
CA TYR A 163 -1.48 -13.53 18.01
C TYR A 163 -1.50 -12.70 16.72
N VAL A 164 -1.95 -11.45 16.84
CA VAL A 164 -1.96 -10.47 15.76
C VAL A 164 -0.55 -9.94 15.52
N LEU A 165 -0.08 -10.06 14.29
CA LEU A 165 1.27 -9.66 13.90
C LEU A 165 1.35 -8.17 13.55
N HIS A 166 2.49 -7.58 13.86
CA HIS A 166 2.79 -6.18 13.62
C HIS A 166 3.87 -6.01 12.54
N ASP A 167 3.95 -4.82 11.93
CA ASP A 167 4.94 -4.57 10.88
C ASP A 167 6.35 -4.75 11.43
N LYS A 168 7.14 -5.55 10.71
CA LYS A 168 8.52 -5.96 11.01
C LYS A 168 8.67 -6.95 12.17
N ASP A 169 7.59 -7.61 12.62
CA ASP A 169 7.73 -8.73 13.53
C ASP A 169 8.58 -9.85 12.89
N ILE A 170 9.45 -10.46 13.69
CA ILE A 170 10.22 -11.65 13.33
C ILE A 170 9.60 -12.84 14.07
N VAL A 171 9.29 -13.90 13.33
CA VAL A 171 8.66 -15.12 13.88
C VAL A 171 9.54 -16.34 13.67
N GLU A 172 9.72 -17.13 14.72
CA GLU A 172 10.30 -18.47 14.67
C GLU A 172 9.19 -19.48 14.98
N ILE A 173 8.63 -20.07 13.92
CA ILE A 173 7.43 -20.92 14.01
C ILE A 173 7.80 -22.33 14.50
N HIS A 174 7.01 -22.82 15.44
CA HIS A 174 7.15 -24.14 16.04
C HIS A 174 5.89 -24.95 15.70
N ALA A 175 6.04 -26.03 14.93
CA ALA A 175 4.99 -26.96 14.54
C ALA A 175 5.28 -28.39 15.03
#